data_AF-A0A2N2HGH8-F1
#
_entry.id   AF-A0A2N2HGH8-F1
#
_cell.length_a   1.000
_cell.length_b   1.000
_cell.length_c   1.000
_cell.angle_alpha   90.00
_cell.angle_beta   90.00
_cell.angle_gamma   90.00
#
_symmetry.space_group_name_H-M   'P 1'
#
loop_
_entity.id
_entity.type
_entity.pdbx_description
1 polymer ?
#
loop_
_entity_poly.entity_id
_entity_poly.type
_entity_poly.pdbx_seq_one_letter_code
_entity_poly.pdbx_strand_id
1 'polypeptide(L)'
;MRIMYETNPLSATCGRVCTHKCETVCALSHHGEAVAIRWLKRYALDHLSREDRIKAALDLKGTCDHPKKVAVIGSGPAGLSAAYYLAGLGHDVTIFERMQKAGGTMRYGIPAYRLPDDQLDAEIAAIEAIGVTIRYGVSIGRDISFDDLRAGPACRAGAEVLLSLWRDSRERHPYMFFMGTDFRKLKAPLVWYDLLHVLDVLSRFPWLRGDGRLASMADVLRAKADDGGRFTPESVWMPWRDWEFGQKREPSRWVTLLAWRIAVRTGLVPHPGEAPA
;
A
#
# COMPACT_ATOMS: atom_id res chain seq x y z
N MET A 1 19.82 -16.63 13.18
CA MET A 1 19.36 -15.25 13.44
C MET A 1 19.27 -14.40 12.19
N ARG A 2 20.30 -14.34 11.33
CA ARG A 2 20.27 -13.64 10.02
C ARG A 2 18.98 -13.85 9.21
N ILE A 3 18.56 -15.11 9.03
CA ILE A 3 17.33 -15.47 8.28
C ILE A 3 16.07 -14.75 8.82
N MET A 4 15.99 -14.51 10.14
CA MET A 4 14.84 -13.82 10.73
C MET A 4 14.80 -12.35 10.30
N TYR A 5 15.93 -11.65 10.30
CA TYR A 5 16.03 -10.25 9.87
C TYR A 5 15.97 -10.07 8.36
N GLU A 6 16.37 -11.10 7.60
CA GLU A 6 16.21 -11.12 6.14
C GLU A 6 14.72 -11.19 5.75
N THR A 7 13.94 -12.00 6.47
CA THR A 7 12.53 -12.25 6.13
C THR A 7 11.54 -11.35 6.89
N ASN A 8 11.92 -10.79 8.03
CA ASN A 8 11.06 -9.91 8.81
C ASN A 8 11.87 -9.05 9.83
N PRO A 9 11.94 -7.71 9.63
CA PRO A 9 12.66 -6.82 10.54
C PRO A 9 11.99 -6.63 11.92
N LEU A 10 10.76 -7.09 12.09
CA LEU A 10 9.97 -7.01 13.32
C LEU A 10 9.75 -8.40 13.96
N SER A 11 10.76 -9.27 13.83
CA SER A 11 10.69 -10.65 14.28
C SER A 11 10.48 -10.81 15.79
N ALA A 12 11.05 -9.94 16.63
CA ALA A 12 10.93 -10.01 18.08
C ALA A 12 9.53 -9.58 18.53
N THR A 13 8.98 -8.56 17.87
CA THR A 13 7.56 -8.20 17.98
C THR A 13 6.66 -9.37 17.57
N CYS A 14 6.90 -10.01 16.41
CA CYS A 14 6.13 -11.18 15.99
C CYS A 14 6.22 -12.35 16.99
N GLY A 15 7.38 -12.60 17.61
CA GLY A 15 7.53 -13.58 18.69
C GLY A 15 6.63 -13.29 19.90
N ARG A 16 6.25 -12.03 20.10
CA ARG A 16 5.43 -11.58 21.23
C ARG A 16 3.95 -11.46 20.94
N VAL A 17 3.55 -11.04 19.74
CA VAL A 17 2.15 -10.63 19.50
C VAL A 17 1.43 -11.47 18.45
N CYS A 18 2.15 -12.21 17.60
CA CYS A 18 1.58 -13.00 16.52
C CYS A 18 0.56 -14.04 17.01
N THR A 19 -0.49 -14.28 16.23
CA THR A 19 -1.49 -15.34 16.47
C THR A 19 -1.05 -16.71 15.96
N HIS A 20 0.27 -16.94 15.80
CA HIS A 20 0.90 -18.24 15.55
C HIS A 20 0.23 -19.11 14.45
N LYS A 21 -0.18 -18.50 13.33
CA LYS A 21 -0.80 -19.22 12.19
C LYS A 21 0.10 -20.29 11.56
N CYS A 22 1.41 -20.19 11.75
CA CYS A 22 2.36 -21.24 11.35
C CYS A 22 2.19 -22.53 12.17
N GLU A 23 1.78 -22.44 13.44
CA GLU A 23 1.62 -23.59 14.32
C GLU A 23 0.34 -24.38 13.99
N THR A 24 -0.69 -23.73 13.44
CA THR A 24 -1.95 -24.39 13.05
C THR A 24 -1.82 -25.33 11.84
N VAL A 25 -0.73 -25.22 11.08
CA VAL A 25 -0.42 -26.05 9.90
C VAL A 25 0.84 -26.89 10.10
N CYS A 26 1.29 -27.05 11.35
CA CYS A 26 2.52 -27.77 11.65
C CYS A 26 2.36 -29.27 11.36
N ALA A 27 3.26 -29.85 10.58
CA ALA A 27 3.21 -31.28 10.25
C ALA A 27 3.33 -32.18 11.50
N LEU A 28 4.04 -31.73 12.55
CA LEU A 28 4.12 -32.48 13.81
C LEU A 28 2.77 -32.60 14.52
N SER A 29 1.81 -31.72 14.21
CA SER A 29 0.44 -31.81 14.76
C SER A 29 -0.30 -33.07 14.32
N HIS A 30 0.16 -33.77 13.28
CA HIS A 30 -0.36 -35.09 12.90
C HIS A 30 0.08 -36.21 13.85
N HIS A 31 1.16 -36.00 14.61
CA HIS A 31 1.78 -37.00 15.49
C HIS A 31 1.91 -36.53 16.94
N GLY A 32 1.33 -35.38 17.30
CA GLY A 32 1.45 -34.78 18.63
C GLY A 32 1.12 -33.30 18.64
N GLU A 33 1.82 -32.52 19.47
CA GLU A 33 1.66 -31.08 19.55
C GLU A 33 2.45 -30.35 18.44
N ALA A 34 1.97 -29.18 18.05
CA ALA A 34 2.70 -28.29 17.14
C ALA A 34 4.01 -27.83 17.79
N VAL A 35 5.04 -27.61 16.97
CA VAL A 35 6.25 -26.92 17.44
C VAL A 35 5.85 -25.51 17.91
N ALA A 36 6.31 -25.12 19.10
CA ALA A 36 6.06 -23.79 19.67
C ALA A 36 6.89 -22.69 18.96
N ILE A 37 6.70 -22.52 17.66
CA ILE A 37 7.47 -21.67 16.75
C ILE A 37 7.53 -20.22 17.25
N ARG A 38 6.40 -19.66 17.71
CA ARG A 38 6.36 -18.29 18.23
C ARG A 38 7.23 -18.14 19.47
N TRP A 39 7.17 -19.11 20.38
CA TRP A 39 7.98 -19.11 21.61
C TRP A 39 9.46 -19.30 21.32
N LEU A 40 9.82 -20.22 20.43
CA LEU A 40 11.20 -20.40 19.99
C LEU A 40 11.77 -19.14 19.34
N LYS A 41 10.98 -18.46 18.49
CA LYS A 41 11.34 -17.17 17.90
C LYS A 41 11.57 -16.11 18.98
N ARG A 42 10.66 -15.99 19.95
CA ARG A 42 10.82 -15.07 21.08
C ARG A 42 12.08 -15.38 21.88
N TYR A 43 12.26 -16.63 22.29
CA TYR A 43 13.42 -17.06 23.07
C TYR A 43 14.73 -16.71 22.36
N ALA A 44 14.86 -17.04 21.08
CA ALA A 44 16.06 -16.75 20.30
C ALA A 44 16.37 -15.25 20.23
N LEU A 45 15.36 -14.39 20.09
CA LEU A 45 15.53 -12.94 19.98
C LEU A 45 15.72 -12.24 21.32
N ASP A 46 15.17 -12.80 22.40
CA ASP A 46 15.36 -12.29 23.76
C ASP A 46 16.79 -12.50 24.26
N HIS A 47 17.53 -13.44 23.67
CA HIS A 47 18.95 -13.69 23.96
C HIS A 47 19.92 -12.91 23.07
N LEU A 48 19.42 -12.07 22.15
CA LEU A 48 20.28 -11.16 21.38
C LEU A 48 20.41 -9.80 22.05
N SER A 49 21.65 -9.36 22.18
CA SER A 49 21.95 -7.97 22.55
C SER A 49 21.44 -6.99 21.50
N ARG A 50 21.31 -5.71 21.85
CA ARG A 50 20.92 -4.67 20.89
C ARG A 50 21.95 -4.57 19.76
N GLU A 51 23.23 -4.70 20.10
CA GLU A 51 24.35 -4.67 19.17
C GLU A 51 24.29 -5.82 18.16
N ASP A 52 23.95 -7.04 18.61
CA ASP A 52 23.79 -8.20 17.73
C ASP A 52 22.63 -8.01 16.74
N ARG A 53 21.54 -7.38 17.19
CA ARG A 53 20.39 -7.06 16.32
C ARG A 53 20.77 -6.02 15.26
N ILE A 54 21.50 -4.98 15.65
CA ILE A 54 22.01 -3.96 14.73
C ILE A 54 22.96 -4.59 13.70
N LYS A 55 23.90 -5.42 14.16
CA LYS A 55 24.83 -6.14 13.28
C LYS A 55 24.07 -7.01 12.27
N ALA A 56 23.08 -7.77 12.71
CA ALA A 56 22.28 -8.61 11.83
C ALA A 56 21.51 -7.82 10.75
N ALA A 57 21.06 -6.60 11.07
CA ALA A 57 20.45 -5.70 10.09
C ALA A 57 21.47 -5.11 9.12
N LEU A 58 22.64 -4.68 9.60
CA LEU A 58 23.71 -4.12 8.78
C LEU A 58 24.30 -5.14 7.80
N ASP A 59 24.41 -6.41 8.20
CA ASP A 59 24.86 -7.52 7.34
C ASP A 59 23.97 -7.72 6.10
N LEU A 60 22.75 -7.18 6.09
CA LEU A 60 21.79 -7.27 5.00
C LEU A 60 21.78 -6.01 4.11
N LYS A 61 22.57 -4.99 4.45
CA LYS A 61 22.66 -3.76 3.68
C LYS A 61 23.47 -3.97 2.41
N GLY A 62 22.81 -3.86 1.27
CA GLY A 62 23.39 -3.82 -0.05
C GLY A 62 23.77 -2.40 -0.51
N THR A 63 24.17 -2.31 -1.77
CA THR A 63 24.46 -1.05 -2.47
C THR A 63 23.49 -0.86 -3.63
N CYS A 64 23.25 0.39 -4.01
CA CYS A 64 22.41 0.75 -5.14
C CYS A 64 23.21 1.64 -6.09
N ASP A 65 23.27 1.29 -7.38
CA ASP A 65 23.91 2.12 -8.40
C ASP A 65 23.16 3.44 -8.63
N HIS A 66 21.85 3.44 -8.37
CA HIS A 66 20.95 4.57 -8.61
C HIS A 66 20.05 4.82 -7.40
N PRO A 67 20.62 5.28 -6.26
CA PRO A 67 19.85 5.50 -5.05
C PRO A 67 18.74 6.53 -5.30
N LYS A 68 17.53 6.21 -4.83
CA LYS A 68 16.38 7.12 -4.88
C LYS A 68 16.08 7.61 -3.47
N LYS A 69 15.53 8.82 -3.39
CA LYS A 69 14.94 9.35 -2.16
C LYS A 69 13.52 8.81 -2.02
N VAL A 70 13.24 8.15 -0.92
CA VAL A 70 11.93 7.56 -0.63
C VAL A 70 11.36 8.14 0.65
N ALA A 71 10.15 8.67 0.56
CA ALA A 71 9.35 9.08 1.71
C ALA A 71 8.36 7.98 2.07
N VAL A 72 8.39 7.54 3.32
CA VAL A 72 7.43 6.58 3.89
C VAL A 72 6.55 7.32 4.89
N ILE A 73 5.23 7.18 4.78
CA ILE A 73 4.27 7.89 5.63
C ILE A 73 3.79 6.94 6.72
N GLY A 74 4.14 7.25 7.97
CA GLY A 74 3.83 6.46 9.16
C GLY A 74 4.89 5.42 9.51
N SER A 75 5.17 5.27 10.79
CA SER A 75 6.15 4.35 11.37
C SER A 75 5.50 3.13 12.04
N GLY A 76 4.33 2.71 11.53
CA GLY A 76 3.72 1.44 11.92
C GLY A 76 4.48 0.23 11.36
N PRO A 77 4.00 -1.01 11.59
CA PRO A 77 4.66 -2.23 11.12
C PRO A 77 4.98 -2.20 9.62
N ALA A 78 4.01 -1.75 8.80
CA ALA A 78 4.16 -1.67 7.35
C ALA A 78 5.21 -0.64 6.93
N GLY A 79 5.19 0.55 7.52
CA GLY A 79 6.13 1.63 7.18
C GLY A 79 7.57 1.29 7.61
N LEU A 80 7.74 0.76 8.82
CA LEU A 80 9.03 0.29 9.30
C LEU A 80 9.60 -0.84 8.43
N SER A 81 8.76 -1.82 8.06
CA SER A 81 9.20 -2.91 7.19
C SER A 81 9.56 -2.43 5.78
N ALA A 82 8.74 -1.58 5.17
CA ALA A 82 9.04 -1.01 3.86
C ALA A 82 10.34 -0.21 3.88
N ALA A 83 10.53 0.63 4.90
CA ALA A 83 11.72 1.45 5.03
C ALA A 83 12.98 0.62 5.23
N TYR A 84 12.92 -0.42 6.08
CA TYR A 84 14.01 -1.36 6.31
C TYR A 84 14.50 -1.98 5.01
N TYR A 85 13.59 -2.55 4.20
CA TYR A 85 13.97 -3.20 2.95
C TYR A 85 14.50 -2.22 1.90
N LEU A 86 13.87 -1.05 1.75
CA LEU A 86 14.33 -0.04 0.80
C LEU A 86 15.70 0.53 1.17
N ALA A 87 15.95 0.78 2.46
CA ALA A 87 17.26 1.21 2.94
C ALA A 87 18.31 0.09 2.83
N GLY A 88 17.91 -1.17 3.09
CA GLY A 88 18.73 -2.35 2.84
C GLY A 88 19.11 -2.52 1.37
N LEU A 89 18.26 -2.09 0.43
CA LEU A 89 18.57 -2.02 -1.00
C LEU A 89 19.45 -0.81 -1.38
N GLY A 90 19.86 0.03 -0.43
CA GLY A 90 20.73 1.18 -0.66
C GLY A 90 20.02 2.48 -1.04
N HIS A 91 18.70 2.59 -0.82
CA HIS A 91 17.97 3.85 -1.04
C HIS A 91 18.04 4.78 0.19
N ASP A 92 17.88 6.08 -0.06
CA ASP A 92 17.78 7.12 0.98
C ASP A 92 16.32 7.20 1.46
N VAL A 93 16.03 6.66 2.64
CA VAL A 93 14.67 6.49 3.13
C VAL A 93 14.41 7.35 4.36
N THR A 94 13.36 8.17 4.29
CA THR A 94 12.84 8.95 5.42
C THR A 94 11.41 8.54 5.74
N ILE A 95 11.15 8.15 6.99
CA ILE A 95 9.81 7.96 7.53
C ILE A 95 9.31 9.28 8.14
N PHE A 96 8.09 9.68 7.80
CA PHE A 96 7.37 10.78 8.45
C PHE A 96 6.33 10.20 9.41
N GLU A 97 6.52 10.42 10.70
CA GLU A 97 5.65 9.93 11.76
C GLU A 97 4.96 11.10 12.47
N ARG A 98 3.64 11.00 12.65
CA ARG A 98 2.84 12.02 13.34
C ARG A 98 3.11 12.02 14.85
N MET A 99 3.29 10.85 15.43
CA MET A 99 3.49 10.67 16.86
C MET A 99 4.94 10.95 17.29
N GLN A 100 5.18 10.97 18.60
CA GLN A 100 6.49 11.29 19.17
C GLN A 100 7.49 10.13 19.14
N LYS A 101 7.02 8.89 18.94
CA LYS A 101 7.86 7.68 18.87
C LYS A 101 7.38 6.76 17.76
N ALA A 102 8.31 5.98 17.22
CA ALA A 102 8.00 5.02 16.17
C ALA A 102 7.33 3.75 16.68
N GLY A 103 6.55 3.06 15.84
CA GLY A 103 5.94 1.76 16.15
C GLY A 103 4.45 1.68 15.84
N GLY A 104 3.77 2.82 15.62
CA GLY A 104 2.34 2.86 15.32
C GLY A 104 1.51 2.04 16.32
N THR A 105 0.61 1.19 15.83
CA THR A 105 -0.23 0.32 16.67
C THR A 105 0.56 -0.61 17.59
N MET A 106 1.79 -0.99 17.23
CA MET A 106 2.63 -1.84 18.10
C MET A 106 2.97 -1.13 19.40
N ARG A 107 3.24 0.19 19.36
CA ARG A 107 3.51 0.99 20.54
C ARG A 107 2.24 1.51 21.20
N TYR A 108 1.36 2.10 20.40
CA TYR A 108 0.23 2.88 20.92
C TYR A 108 -1.03 2.06 21.13
N GLY A 109 -1.07 0.80 20.67
CA GLY A 109 -2.25 -0.07 20.78
C GLY A 109 -2.02 -1.37 21.56
N ILE A 110 -0.79 -1.91 21.58
CA ILE A 110 -0.50 -3.17 22.28
C ILE A 110 -0.02 -2.85 23.71
N PRO A 111 -0.60 -3.46 24.75
CA PRO A 111 -0.15 -3.24 26.12
C PRO A 111 1.31 -3.68 26.36
N ALA A 112 2.04 -2.92 27.19
CA ALA A 112 3.46 -3.14 27.47
C ALA A 112 3.78 -4.53 28.04
N TYR A 113 2.88 -5.13 28.83
CA TYR A 113 3.06 -6.49 29.35
C TYR A 113 3.07 -7.55 28.24
N ARG A 114 2.48 -7.25 27.07
CA ARG A 114 2.44 -8.12 25.90
C ARG A 114 3.57 -7.80 24.92
N LEU A 115 3.88 -6.52 24.73
CA LEU A 115 4.99 -6.04 23.92
C LEU A 115 5.73 -4.93 24.68
N PRO A 116 6.82 -5.26 25.39
CA PRO A 116 7.62 -4.27 26.10
C PRO A 116 8.22 -3.22 25.15
N ASP A 117 8.19 -1.96 25.57
CA ASP A 117 8.66 -0.82 24.78
C ASP A 117 10.15 -0.90 24.43
N ASP A 118 10.98 -1.39 25.35
CA ASP A 118 12.42 -1.59 25.17
C ASP A 118 12.73 -2.60 24.06
N GLN A 119 11.93 -3.67 23.98
CA GLN A 119 12.08 -4.68 22.94
C GLN A 119 11.70 -4.15 21.56
N LEU A 120 10.68 -3.29 21.49
CA LEU A 120 10.31 -2.59 20.26
C LEU A 120 11.34 -1.53 19.87
N ASP A 121 11.85 -0.76 20.84
CA ASP A 121 12.91 0.24 20.64
C ASP A 121 14.19 -0.41 20.08
N ALA A 122 14.54 -1.62 20.53
CA ALA A 122 15.68 -2.36 20.01
C ALA A 122 15.52 -2.78 18.54
N GLU A 123 14.30 -3.14 18.09
CA GLU A 123 14.05 -3.44 16.67
C GLU A 123 14.06 -2.17 15.82
N ILE A 124 13.46 -1.08 16.32
CA ILE A 124 13.50 0.22 15.62
C ILE A 124 14.93 0.71 15.47
N ALA A 125 15.77 0.57 16.50
CA ALA A 125 17.17 0.94 16.43
C ALA A 125 17.95 0.17 15.36
N ALA A 126 17.66 -1.12 15.16
CA ALA A 126 18.26 -1.90 14.08
C ALA A 126 17.81 -1.39 12.68
N ILE A 127 16.56 -0.94 12.57
CA ILE A 127 16.03 -0.32 11.35
C ILE A 127 16.68 1.04 11.09
N GLU A 128 16.86 1.89 12.09
CA GLU A 128 17.56 3.17 11.95
C GLU A 128 19.03 2.95 11.58
N ALA A 129 19.69 1.95 12.18
CA ALA A 129 21.08 1.62 11.89
C ALA A 129 21.33 1.22 10.43
N ILE A 130 20.36 0.62 9.74
CA ILE A 130 20.51 0.31 8.31
C ILE A 130 20.55 1.57 7.42
N GLY A 131 20.15 2.73 7.96
CA GLY A 131 20.16 4.03 7.30
C GLY A 131 18.78 4.68 7.14
N VAL A 132 17.75 4.17 7.83
CA VAL A 132 16.42 4.78 7.84
C VAL A 132 16.42 6.00 8.75
N THR A 133 15.98 7.15 8.22
CA THR A 133 15.75 8.36 9.03
C THR A 133 14.29 8.45 9.43
N ILE A 134 13.99 8.78 10.70
CA ILE A 134 12.60 8.99 11.16
C ILE A 134 12.40 10.44 11.60
N ARG A 135 11.40 11.12 11.03
CA ARG A 135 10.99 12.47 11.41
C ARG A 135 9.66 12.41 12.15
N TYR A 136 9.73 12.61 13.46
CA TYR A 136 8.57 12.64 14.36
C TYR A 136 7.82 13.98 14.32
N GLY A 137 6.57 13.96 14.78
CA GLY A 137 5.73 15.17 14.85
C GLY A 137 5.31 15.73 13.50
N VAL A 138 5.44 14.96 12.41
CA VAL A 138 5.08 15.42 11.06
C VAL A 138 3.86 14.65 10.55
N SER A 139 2.76 15.38 10.34
CA SER A 139 1.52 14.87 9.78
C SER A 139 1.41 15.24 8.31
N ILE A 140 1.56 14.26 7.43
CA ILE A 140 1.27 14.45 6.00
C ILE A 140 -0.23 14.74 5.81
N GLY A 141 -0.53 15.74 4.99
CA GLY A 141 -1.86 16.32 4.80
C GLY A 141 -2.16 17.53 5.70
N ARG A 142 -1.34 17.79 6.72
CA ARG A 142 -1.44 18.98 7.59
C ARG A 142 -0.18 19.83 7.54
N ASP A 143 0.97 19.24 7.86
CA ASP A 143 2.25 19.96 7.93
C ASP A 143 2.98 19.94 6.57
N ILE A 144 2.73 18.91 5.77
CA ILE A 144 3.17 18.79 4.37
C ILE A 144 1.94 18.46 3.54
N SER A 145 1.64 19.25 2.51
CA SER A 145 0.46 19.01 1.68
C SER A 145 0.61 17.73 0.86
N PHE A 146 -0.49 17.00 0.68
CA PHE A 146 -0.54 15.92 -0.29
C PHE A 146 -0.36 16.42 -1.72
N ASP A 147 -0.71 17.67 -2.02
CA ASP A 147 -0.58 18.22 -3.36
C ASP A 147 0.89 18.44 -3.74
N ASP A 148 1.73 18.84 -2.78
CA ASP A 148 3.19 18.95 -2.98
C ASP A 148 3.79 17.58 -3.32
N LEU A 149 3.38 16.52 -2.61
CA LEU A 149 3.82 15.16 -2.88
C LEU A 149 3.33 14.66 -4.24
N ARG A 150 2.07 14.94 -4.59
CA ARG A 150 1.47 14.55 -5.88
C ARG A 150 2.09 15.26 -7.08
N ALA A 151 2.67 16.43 -6.90
CA ALA A 151 3.37 17.18 -7.95
C ALA A 151 4.80 16.65 -8.20
N GLY A 152 5.30 15.76 -7.33
CA GLY A 152 6.66 15.24 -7.37
C GLY A 152 7.00 14.41 -8.62
N PRO A 153 8.30 14.30 -8.97
CA PRO A 153 8.75 13.58 -10.18
C PRO A 153 8.31 12.11 -10.24
N ALA A 154 8.27 11.43 -9.10
CA ALA A 154 7.84 10.02 -9.03
C ALA A 154 6.36 9.85 -9.40
N CYS A 155 5.48 10.73 -8.90
CA CYS A 155 4.06 10.72 -9.28
C CYS A 155 3.87 11.07 -10.76
N ARG A 156 4.66 12.00 -11.30
CA ARG A 156 4.64 12.34 -12.74
C ARG A 156 5.05 11.15 -13.59
N ALA A 157 6.14 10.47 -13.25
CA ALA A 157 6.58 9.28 -13.96
C ALA A 157 5.55 8.15 -13.89
N GLY A 158 5.00 7.87 -12.70
CA GLY A 158 3.97 6.83 -12.52
C GLY A 158 2.69 7.12 -13.29
N ALA A 159 2.22 8.37 -13.29
CA ALA A 159 1.06 8.76 -14.07
C ALA A 159 1.32 8.65 -15.57
N GLU A 160 2.48 9.11 -16.05
CA GLU A 160 2.84 9.01 -17.47
C GLU A 160 2.91 7.54 -17.92
N VAL A 161 3.45 6.65 -17.08
CA VAL A 161 3.39 5.21 -17.33
C VAL A 161 1.94 4.77 -17.51
N LEU A 162 1.04 5.04 -16.55
CA LEU A 162 -0.38 4.66 -16.66
C LEU A 162 -1.06 5.23 -17.91
N LEU A 163 -0.77 6.49 -18.26
CA LEU A 163 -1.32 7.15 -19.44
C LEU A 163 -0.78 6.57 -20.75
N SER A 164 0.51 6.25 -20.83
CA SER A 164 1.12 5.58 -21.99
C SER A 164 0.54 4.19 -22.19
N LEU A 165 0.30 3.47 -21.10
CA LEU A 165 -0.27 2.13 -21.11
C LEU A 165 -1.71 2.16 -21.64
N TRP A 166 -2.48 3.20 -21.31
CA TRP A 166 -3.80 3.43 -21.90
C TRP A 166 -3.74 3.74 -23.40
N ARG A 167 -2.86 4.66 -23.81
CA ARG A 167 -2.68 5.03 -25.22
C ARG A 167 -2.39 3.80 -26.07
N ASP A 168 -1.47 2.97 -25.60
CA ASP A 168 -0.99 1.81 -26.35
C ASP A 168 -1.85 0.56 -26.13
N SER A 169 -2.91 0.64 -25.31
CA SER A 169 -3.64 -0.54 -24.80
C SER A 169 -4.46 -1.29 -25.86
N ARG A 170 -4.59 -0.74 -27.08
CA ARG A 170 -5.28 -1.40 -28.21
C ARG A 170 -4.30 -2.19 -29.09
N GLU A 171 -3.02 -1.86 -29.02
CA GLU A 171 -1.97 -2.40 -29.88
C GLU A 171 -0.94 -3.21 -29.09
N ARG A 172 -0.78 -2.92 -27.80
CA ARG A 172 0.17 -3.55 -26.89
C ARG A 172 -0.55 -4.11 -25.67
N HIS A 173 -0.09 -5.26 -25.19
CA HIS A 173 -0.61 -5.96 -24.02
C HIS A 173 0.44 -5.97 -22.89
N PRO A 174 0.67 -4.85 -22.19
CA PRO A 174 1.70 -4.78 -21.14
C PRO A 174 1.38 -5.66 -19.93
N TYR A 175 2.41 -6.30 -19.37
CA TYR A 175 2.33 -7.32 -18.31
C TYR A 175 1.60 -6.87 -17.02
N MET A 176 1.58 -5.57 -16.68
CA MET A 176 0.84 -5.04 -15.52
C MET A 176 -0.70 -5.18 -15.67
N PHE A 177 -1.18 -5.44 -16.88
CA PHE A 177 -2.59 -5.70 -17.21
C PHE A 177 -2.88 -7.17 -17.53
N PHE A 178 -1.96 -8.10 -17.22
CA PHE A 178 -2.05 -9.51 -17.62
C PHE A 178 -3.08 -10.36 -16.82
N MET A 179 -4.18 -9.77 -16.35
CA MET A 179 -5.35 -10.55 -15.91
C MET A 179 -6.64 -10.05 -16.56
N GLY A 180 -6.82 -10.47 -17.82
CA GLY A 180 -8.06 -10.36 -18.56
C GLY A 180 -7.92 -9.59 -19.88
N THR A 181 -8.88 -9.81 -20.77
CA THR A 181 -8.92 -9.27 -22.13
C THR A 181 -9.35 -7.81 -22.22
N ASP A 182 -9.63 -7.13 -21.11
CA ASP A 182 -10.20 -5.79 -21.19
C ASP A 182 -9.94 -4.93 -19.94
N PHE A 183 -8.95 -4.04 -20.08
CA PHE A 183 -8.65 -2.97 -19.12
C PHE A 183 -9.82 -1.99 -18.95
N ARG A 184 -10.72 -1.89 -19.93
CA ARG A 184 -11.82 -0.91 -19.97
C ARG A 184 -13.03 -1.34 -19.15
N LYS A 185 -13.01 -2.52 -18.53
CA LYS A 185 -14.11 -3.00 -17.70
C LYS A 185 -14.15 -2.30 -16.35
N LEU A 186 -15.35 -1.99 -15.87
CA LEU A 186 -15.57 -1.59 -14.48
C LEU A 186 -15.38 -2.80 -13.58
N LYS A 187 -14.35 -2.75 -12.72
CA LYS A 187 -14.13 -3.78 -11.71
C LYS A 187 -14.17 -3.18 -10.31
N ALA A 188 -14.75 -3.95 -9.40
CA ALA A 188 -14.67 -3.71 -7.96
C ALA A 188 -14.32 -5.04 -7.26
N PRO A 189 -13.54 -4.99 -6.17
CA PRO A 189 -12.90 -3.81 -5.56
C PRO A 189 -11.72 -3.25 -6.37
N LEU A 190 -11.23 -2.06 -5.99
CA LEU A 190 -10.06 -1.38 -6.59
C LEU A 190 -8.72 -2.07 -6.24
N VAL A 191 -8.65 -3.38 -6.49
CA VAL A 191 -7.47 -4.21 -6.26
C VAL A 191 -6.69 -4.42 -7.56
N TRP A 192 -7.37 -4.30 -8.70
CA TRP A 192 -6.80 -4.49 -10.02
C TRP A 192 -6.55 -3.15 -10.71
N TYR A 193 -5.65 -3.15 -11.69
CA TYR A 193 -5.44 -1.99 -12.56
C TYR A 193 -6.46 -2.02 -13.69
N ASP A 194 -7.73 -1.74 -13.39
CA ASP A 194 -8.79 -1.54 -14.38
C ASP A 194 -9.14 -0.05 -14.55
N LEU A 195 -10.03 0.24 -15.49
CA LEU A 195 -10.48 1.59 -15.82
C LEU A 195 -10.86 2.40 -14.57
N LEU A 196 -11.67 1.82 -13.68
CA LEU A 196 -12.20 2.55 -12.53
C LEU A 196 -11.10 2.91 -11.53
N HIS A 197 -10.19 1.96 -11.26
CA HIS A 197 -9.08 2.20 -10.34
C HIS A 197 -8.07 3.21 -10.90
N VAL A 198 -7.66 3.03 -12.15
CA VAL A 198 -6.70 3.96 -12.78
C VAL A 198 -7.28 5.37 -12.87
N LEU A 199 -8.56 5.51 -13.23
CA LEU A 199 -9.23 6.81 -13.22
C LEU A 199 -9.35 7.42 -11.81
N ASP A 200 -9.69 6.64 -10.78
CA ASP A 200 -9.73 7.15 -9.40
C ASP A 200 -8.37 7.67 -8.94
N VAL A 201 -7.28 7.03 -9.35
CA VAL A 201 -5.91 7.50 -9.04
C VAL A 201 -5.57 8.74 -9.87
N LEU A 202 -5.68 8.67 -11.20
CA LEU A 202 -5.24 9.75 -12.10
C LEU A 202 -6.07 11.03 -11.91
N SER A 203 -7.37 10.92 -11.62
CA SER A 203 -8.25 12.06 -11.37
C SER A 203 -7.86 12.89 -10.13
N ARG A 204 -6.99 12.37 -9.25
CA ARG A 204 -6.52 13.08 -8.06
C ARG A 204 -5.34 14.02 -8.34
N PHE A 205 -4.81 14.04 -9.57
CA PHE A 205 -3.71 14.92 -9.96
C PHE A 205 -4.25 16.12 -10.76
N PRO A 206 -4.28 17.34 -10.17
CA PRO A 206 -4.85 18.51 -10.86
C PRO A 206 -4.16 18.84 -12.18
N TRP A 207 -2.85 18.57 -12.27
CA TRP A 207 -2.04 18.80 -13.46
C TRP A 207 -2.34 17.83 -14.63
N LEU A 208 -3.23 16.85 -14.44
CA LEU A 208 -3.71 15.97 -15.52
C LEU A 208 -5.07 16.40 -16.11
N ARG A 209 -5.74 17.43 -15.58
CA ARG A 209 -7.12 17.80 -15.98
C ARG A 209 -7.28 18.15 -17.48
N GLY A 210 -6.20 18.45 -18.20
CA GLY A 210 -6.20 18.70 -19.64
C GLY A 210 -5.61 17.58 -20.50
N ASP A 211 -5.19 16.44 -19.92
CA ASP A 211 -4.59 15.36 -20.69
C ASP A 211 -5.66 14.59 -21.48
N GLY A 212 -5.53 14.57 -22.81
CA GLY A 212 -6.49 13.92 -23.70
C GLY A 212 -6.65 12.41 -23.47
N ARG A 213 -5.63 11.74 -22.91
CA ARG A 213 -5.69 10.30 -22.58
C ARG A 213 -6.56 10.08 -21.34
N LEU A 214 -6.45 10.96 -20.34
CA LEU A 214 -7.32 10.94 -19.16
C LEU A 214 -8.77 11.24 -19.55
N ALA A 215 -8.99 12.24 -20.40
CA ALA A 215 -10.32 12.56 -20.93
C ALA A 215 -10.93 11.35 -21.67
N SER A 216 -10.16 10.71 -22.54
CA SER A 216 -10.58 9.50 -23.25
C SER A 216 -10.96 8.33 -22.33
N MET A 217 -10.19 8.07 -21.26
CA MET A 217 -10.58 7.07 -20.26
C MET A 217 -11.92 7.40 -19.63
N ALA A 218 -12.12 8.67 -19.28
CA ALA A 218 -13.31 9.09 -18.58
C ALA A 218 -14.55 9.16 -19.49
N ASP A 219 -14.38 9.38 -20.80
CA ASP A 219 -15.45 9.21 -21.78
C ASP A 219 -15.89 7.75 -21.87
N VAL A 220 -14.95 6.80 -21.80
CA VAL A 220 -15.28 5.36 -21.73
C VAL A 220 -16.02 5.04 -20.44
N LEU A 221 -15.66 5.67 -19.31
CA LEU A 221 -16.44 5.54 -18.08
C LEU A 221 -17.86 6.07 -18.27
N ARG A 222 -18.03 7.32 -18.75
CA ARG A 222 -19.35 7.93 -18.99
C ARG A 222 -20.26 7.10 -19.88
N ALA A 223 -19.73 6.54 -20.96
CA ALA A 223 -20.48 5.71 -21.90
C ALA A 223 -21.05 4.42 -21.26
N LYS A 224 -20.62 4.07 -20.04
CA LYS A 224 -21.10 2.90 -19.28
C LYS A 224 -22.18 3.24 -18.25
N ALA A 225 -22.55 4.51 -18.10
CA ALA A 225 -23.67 4.89 -17.26
C ALA A 225 -25.00 4.44 -17.89
N ASP A 226 -25.96 4.04 -17.07
CA ASP A 226 -27.35 3.89 -17.50
C ASP A 226 -28.05 5.27 -17.62
N ASP A 227 -29.30 5.29 -18.09
CA ASP A 227 -30.11 6.52 -18.22
C ASP A 227 -30.26 7.30 -16.90
N GLY A 228 -30.07 6.63 -15.75
CA GLY A 228 -30.10 7.22 -14.43
C GLY A 228 -28.72 7.66 -13.91
N GLY A 229 -27.67 7.59 -14.72
CA GLY A 229 -26.30 7.93 -14.30
C GLY A 229 -25.66 6.91 -13.36
N ARG A 230 -26.16 5.67 -13.33
CA ARG A 230 -25.70 4.59 -12.44
C ARG A 230 -24.84 3.59 -13.21
N PHE A 231 -24.03 2.84 -12.48
CA PHE A 231 -22.99 1.97 -13.05
C PHE A 231 -23.08 0.55 -12.53
N THR A 232 -23.04 -0.42 -13.45
CA THR A 232 -23.03 -1.86 -13.15
C THR A 232 -21.61 -2.42 -13.33
N PRO A 233 -21.07 -3.19 -12.37
CA PRO A 233 -19.77 -3.86 -12.54
C PRO A 233 -19.78 -4.85 -13.72
N GLU A 234 -18.73 -4.84 -14.54
CA GLU A 234 -18.61 -5.73 -15.70
C GLU A 234 -17.75 -6.97 -15.38
N SER A 235 -16.92 -6.87 -14.34
CA SER A 235 -16.12 -7.98 -13.81
C SER A 235 -16.02 -7.89 -12.29
N VAL A 236 -16.19 -9.03 -11.63
CA VAL A 236 -16.32 -9.14 -10.18
C VAL A 236 -15.36 -10.20 -9.66
N TRP A 237 -14.83 -9.99 -8.47
CA TRP A 237 -14.01 -10.98 -7.79
C TRP A 237 -14.92 -11.97 -7.05
N MET A 238 -14.93 -13.24 -7.48
CA MET A 238 -15.89 -14.25 -7.01
C MET A 238 -15.96 -14.44 -5.48
N PRO A 239 -14.87 -14.34 -4.71
CA PRO A 239 -14.95 -14.37 -3.25
C PRO A 239 -15.84 -13.28 -2.65
N TRP A 240 -16.09 -12.19 -3.38
CA TRP A 240 -16.91 -11.05 -2.94
C TRP A 240 -18.26 -10.99 -3.66
N ARG A 241 -18.71 -12.08 -4.30
CA ARG A 241 -19.95 -12.12 -5.08
C ARG A 241 -21.23 -11.73 -4.31
N ASP A 242 -21.21 -11.92 -2.99
CA ASP A 242 -22.35 -11.66 -2.11
C ASP A 242 -22.38 -10.20 -1.62
N TRP A 243 -21.40 -9.38 -2.03
CA TRP A 243 -21.38 -7.94 -1.78
C TRP A 243 -22.14 -7.19 -2.89
N GLU A 244 -22.65 -6.02 -2.56
CA GLU A 244 -23.45 -5.17 -3.46
C GLU A 244 -22.72 -4.78 -4.77
N PHE A 245 -21.41 -4.52 -4.70
CA PHE A 245 -20.56 -4.25 -5.87
C PHE A 245 -20.01 -5.54 -6.52
N GLY A 246 -20.28 -6.71 -5.93
CA GLY A 246 -19.77 -8.02 -6.32
C GLY A 246 -20.62 -8.75 -7.36
N GLN A 247 -21.58 -8.07 -7.97
CA GLN A 247 -22.53 -8.62 -8.94
C GLN A 247 -22.53 -7.82 -10.26
N LYS A 248 -23.17 -8.37 -11.31
CA LYS A 248 -23.21 -7.77 -12.66
C LYS A 248 -24.63 -7.61 -13.24
N ARG A 249 -25.65 -7.81 -12.42
CA ARG A 249 -27.07 -7.86 -12.81
C ARG A 249 -27.74 -6.49 -12.69
N GLU A 250 -27.35 -5.70 -11.69
CA GLU A 250 -27.96 -4.42 -11.39
C GLU A 250 -26.90 -3.34 -11.07
N PRO A 251 -27.24 -2.05 -11.19
CA PRO A 251 -26.30 -0.98 -10.87
C PRO A 251 -25.83 -1.02 -9.41
N SER A 252 -24.54 -0.88 -9.18
CA SER A 252 -23.95 -0.81 -7.84
C SER A 252 -23.87 0.63 -7.35
N ARG A 253 -24.39 0.90 -6.15
CA ARG A 253 -24.27 2.16 -5.41
C ARG A 253 -22.83 2.53 -5.17
N TRP A 254 -21.99 1.56 -4.81
CA TRP A 254 -20.57 1.81 -4.53
C TRP A 254 -19.80 2.18 -5.80
N VAL A 255 -19.97 1.41 -6.88
CA VAL A 255 -19.33 1.72 -8.17
C VAL A 255 -19.84 3.05 -8.73
N THR A 256 -21.14 3.32 -8.59
CA THR A 256 -21.74 4.60 -8.99
C THR A 256 -21.12 5.76 -8.21
N LEU A 257 -20.98 5.65 -6.89
CA LEU A 257 -20.34 6.68 -6.07
C LEU A 257 -18.89 6.94 -6.52
N LEU A 258 -18.12 5.88 -6.80
CA LEU A 258 -16.74 6.03 -7.28
C LEU A 258 -16.68 6.74 -8.64
N ALA A 259 -17.52 6.31 -9.58
CA ALA A 259 -17.60 6.92 -10.91
C ALA A 259 -17.97 8.41 -10.82
N TRP A 260 -18.93 8.77 -9.96
CA TRP A 260 -19.31 10.16 -9.71
C TRP A 260 -18.17 10.98 -9.10
N ARG A 261 -17.45 10.43 -8.11
CA ARG A 261 -16.27 11.12 -7.52
C ARG A 261 -15.18 11.37 -8.54
N ILE A 262 -14.94 10.42 -9.44
CA ILE A 262 -14.01 10.58 -10.57
C ILE A 262 -14.49 11.72 -11.45
N ALA A 263 -15.76 11.67 -11.89
CA ALA A 263 -16.33 12.63 -12.80
C ALA A 263 -16.30 14.07 -12.27
N VAL A 264 -16.57 14.27 -10.97
CA VAL A 264 -16.44 15.58 -10.32
C VAL A 264 -14.99 16.08 -10.36
N ARG A 265 -14.00 15.22 -10.08
CA ARG A 265 -12.58 15.63 -10.04
C ARG A 265 -12.00 15.96 -11.40
N THR A 266 -12.45 15.25 -12.43
CA THR A 266 -12.00 15.44 -13.82
C THR A 266 -12.75 16.59 -14.51
N GLY A 267 -13.73 17.22 -13.85
CA GLY A 267 -14.54 18.30 -14.44
C GLY A 267 -15.51 17.79 -15.50
N LEU A 268 -15.91 16.51 -15.39
CA LEU A 268 -16.65 15.78 -16.41
C LEU A 268 -18.14 15.61 -16.10
N VAL A 269 -18.61 16.05 -14.94
CA VAL A 269 -20.04 16.24 -14.63
C VAL A 269 -20.16 17.58 -13.90
N PRO A 270 -21.09 18.47 -14.28
CA PRO A 270 -21.33 19.69 -13.52
C PRO A 270 -21.71 19.34 -12.07
N HIS A 271 -21.29 20.16 -11.11
CA HIS A 271 -21.66 19.94 -9.71
C HIS A 271 -23.19 19.82 -9.62
N PRO A 272 -23.76 18.89 -8.83
CA PRO A 272 -25.20 18.90 -8.56
C PRO A 272 -25.53 20.22 -7.83
N GLY A 273 -26.02 21.20 -8.59
CA GLY A 273 -26.23 22.59 -8.15
C GLY A 273 -25.67 23.67 -9.09
N GLU A 274 -24.77 23.33 -10.02
CA GLU A 274 -24.35 24.24 -11.09
C GLU A 274 -25.24 24.00 -12.32
N ALA A 275 -26.13 24.95 -12.61
CA ALA A 275 -26.91 24.94 -13.84
C ALA A 275 -25.96 25.00 -15.06
N PRO A 276 -26.25 24.28 -16.15
CA PRO A 276 -25.47 24.40 -17.38
C PRO A 276 -25.57 25.84 -17.89
N ALA A 277 -24.41 26.43 -18.22
CA ALA A 277 -24.31 27.72 -18.90
C ALA A 277 -24.77 27.61 -20.36
#